data_AF-A0A2T3J160-F1
#
_entry.id   AF-A0A2T3J160-F1
#
_cell.length_a   1.000
_cell.length_b   1.000
_cell.length_c   1.000
_cell.angle_alpha   90.00
_cell.angle_beta   90.00
_cell.angle_gamma   90.00
#
_symmetry.space_group_name_H-M   'P 1'
#
loop_
_entity.id
_entity.type
_entity.pdbx_description
1 polymer ?
#
loop_
_entity_poly.entity_id
_entity_poly.type
_entity_poly.pdbx_seq_one_letter_code
_entity_poly.pdbx_strand_id
1 'polypeptide(L)'
;MNLTRHQLKQAYLSLNNGTVCLDDHLAQGVLVYVEGLMISEGIERDCYLSLDTLTKVSAKVRMGSVMPIDFFGLKDTSCDEGNFKPISLKVCELVSLPDGQTGRRWKTLANFAESDIAVAMEILLLVISELSELDDYSAGECVPAGLLAQFNDSRSQHFGTLCYA
;
A
#
# COMPACT_ATOMS: atom_id res chain seq x y z
N MET A 1 14.30 -10.49 7.02
CA MET A 1 14.69 -9.29 7.81
C MET A 1 13.82 -9.30 9.04
N ASN A 2 14.38 -9.25 10.25
CA ASN A 2 13.55 -9.44 11.45
C ASN A 2 13.04 -8.09 11.97
N LEU A 3 11.72 -7.89 11.93
CA LEU A 3 11.06 -6.74 12.55
C LEU A 3 11.18 -6.84 14.07
N THR A 4 11.42 -5.70 14.73
CA THR A 4 11.33 -5.65 16.19
C THR A 4 9.87 -5.82 16.64
N ARG A 5 9.66 -6.31 17.86
CA ARG A 5 8.31 -6.40 18.46
C ARG A 5 7.57 -5.07 18.46
N HIS A 6 8.29 -3.96 18.61
CA HIS A 6 7.73 -2.61 18.51
C HIS A 6 7.23 -2.29 17.10
N GLN A 7 8.07 -2.51 16.08
CA GLN A 7 7.69 -2.29 14.68
C GLN A 7 6.50 -3.16 14.28
N LEU A 8 6.46 -4.41 14.72
CA LEU A 8 5.37 -5.33 14.41
C LEU A 8 4.03 -4.86 15.03
N LYS A 9 4.05 -4.39 16.29
CA LYS A 9 2.87 -3.77 16.93
C LYS A 9 2.40 -2.53 16.18
N GLN A 10 3.31 -1.64 15.81
CA GLN A 10 3.01 -0.42 15.06
C GLN A 10 2.42 -0.74 13.69
N ALA A 11 3.02 -1.69 12.97
CA ALA A 11 2.52 -2.15 11.69
C ALA A 11 1.09 -2.73 11.82
N TYR A 12 0.83 -3.51 12.86
CA TYR A 12 -0.49 -4.07 13.13
C TYR A 12 -1.56 -2.99 13.36
N LEU A 13 -1.24 -1.97 14.16
CA LEU A 13 -2.11 -0.81 14.36
C LEU A 13 -2.38 -0.06 13.05
N SER A 14 -1.34 0.15 12.24
CA SER A 14 -1.46 0.75 10.90
C SER A 14 -2.40 -0.05 9.98
N LEU A 15 -2.32 -1.39 10.00
CA LEU A 15 -3.21 -2.25 9.22
C LEU A 15 -4.66 -2.14 9.70
N ASN A 16 -4.90 -2.13 11.01
CA ASN A 16 -6.24 -1.94 11.59
C ASN A 16 -6.85 -0.57 11.24
N ASN A 17 -6.03 0.46 11.11
CA ASN A 17 -6.47 1.81 10.75
C ASN A 17 -6.74 1.99 9.24
N GLY A 18 -6.47 0.96 8.43
CA GLY A 18 -6.65 1.00 6.98
C GLY A 18 -5.59 1.84 6.26
N THR A 19 -4.35 1.84 6.76
CA THR A 19 -3.20 2.49 6.12
C THR A 19 -2.80 1.81 4.81
N VAL A 20 -3.22 0.57 4.60
CA VAL A 20 -2.83 -0.28 3.47
C VAL A 20 -4.06 -0.64 2.62
N CYS A 21 -3.86 -0.67 1.31
CA CYS A 21 -4.78 -1.24 0.34
C CYS A 21 -4.06 -2.38 -0.42
N LEU A 22 -4.53 -3.58 -0.19
CA LEU A 22 -4.13 -4.81 -0.86
C LEU A 22 -5.16 -5.16 -1.93
N ASP A 23 -4.72 -5.84 -2.98
CA ASP A 23 -5.64 -6.45 -3.93
C ASP A 23 -6.04 -7.88 -3.49
N ASP A 24 -6.98 -8.46 -4.23
CA ASP A 24 -7.53 -9.78 -3.94
C ASP A 24 -6.49 -10.90 -4.03
N HIS A 25 -5.41 -10.71 -4.79
CA HIS A 25 -4.33 -11.68 -4.90
C HIS A 25 -3.45 -11.74 -3.64
N LEU A 26 -3.45 -10.68 -2.82
CA LEU A 26 -2.56 -10.54 -1.67
C LEU A 26 -3.27 -10.46 -0.32
N ALA A 27 -4.49 -9.90 -0.27
CA ALA A 27 -5.15 -9.53 0.98
C ALA A 27 -5.24 -10.66 1.99
N GLN A 28 -5.70 -11.83 1.56
CA GLN A 28 -5.86 -12.98 2.45
C GLN A 28 -4.52 -13.56 2.92
N GLY A 29 -3.53 -13.68 2.02
CA GLY A 29 -2.21 -14.21 2.37
C GLY A 29 -1.46 -13.31 3.34
N VAL A 30 -1.52 -11.99 3.13
CA VAL A 30 -0.94 -11.00 4.05
C VAL A 30 -1.62 -11.05 5.41
N LEU A 31 -2.96 -11.12 5.46
CA LEU A 31 -3.71 -11.24 6.72
C LEU A 31 -3.23 -12.46 7.51
N VAL A 32 -3.18 -13.63 6.89
CA VAL A 32 -2.75 -14.89 7.54
C VAL A 32 -1.30 -14.79 8.01
N TYR A 33 -0.41 -14.26 7.18
CA TYR A 33 1.00 -14.09 7.52
C TYR A 33 1.18 -13.20 8.76
N VAL A 34 0.54 -12.03 8.79
CA VAL A 34 0.66 -11.08 9.90
C VAL A 34 0.06 -11.64 11.19
N GLU A 35 -1.13 -12.26 11.11
CA GLU A 35 -1.76 -12.88 12.28
C GLU A 35 -0.91 -14.03 12.84
N GLY A 36 -0.32 -14.84 11.96
CA GLY A 36 0.63 -15.89 12.34
C GLY A 36 1.88 -15.34 13.03
N LEU A 37 2.47 -14.28 12.48
CA LEU A 37 3.65 -13.63 13.04
C LEU A 37 3.37 -13.03 14.42
N MET A 38 2.21 -12.41 14.60
CA MET A 38 1.80 -11.90 15.91
C MET A 38 1.64 -13.04 16.95
N ILE A 39 1.20 -14.24 16.52
CA ILE A 39 1.04 -15.42 17.41
C ILE A 39 2.42 -15.94 17.79
N SER A 40 3.32 -16.12 16.83
CA SER A 40 4.67 -16.65 17.08
C SER A 40 5.47 -15.76 18.03
N GLU A 41 5.28 -14.44 17.95
CA GLU A 41 5.95 -13.46 18.81
C GLU A 41 5.24 -13.23 20.16
N GLY A 42 4.15 -13.95 20.45
CA GLY A 42 3.40 -13.81 21.70
C GLY A 42 2.88 -12.38 21.90
N ILE A 43 2.42 -11.72 20.83
CA ILE A 43 1.86 -10.38 20.89
C ILE A 43 0.34 -10.48 21.03
N GLU A 44 -0.16 -10.01 22.17
CA GLU A 44 -1.58 -9.82 22.43
C GLU A 44 -2.17 -8.73 21.53
N ARG A 45 -3.40 -8.96 21.08
CA ARG A 45 -4.15 -8.13 20.14
C ARG A 45 -5.52 -7.83 20.71
N ASP A 46 -5.92 -6.57 20.67
CA ASP A 46 -7.25 -6.14 21.13
C ASP A 46 -8.35 -6.51 20.12
N CYS A 47 -8.00 -6.55 18.83
CA CYS A 47 -8.88 -6.93 17.73
C CYS A 47 -8.08 -7.65 16.63
N TYR A 48 -8.76 -8.51 15.87
CA TYR A 48 -8.19 -9.17 14.68
C TYR A 48 -8.25 -8.27 13.45
N LEU A 49 -7.29 -8.43 12.54
CA LEU A 49 -7.35 -7.81 11.22
C LEU A 49 -8.58 -8.30 10.45
N SER A 50 -9.24 -7.39 9.73
CA SER A 50 -10.31 -7.73 8.80
C SER A 50 -9.87 -7.46 7.35
N LEU A 51 -10.47 -8.17 6.39
CA LEU A 51 -10.19 -7.89 4.98
C LEU A 51 -10.63 -6.47 4.59
N ASP A 52 -11.73 -5.97 5.17
CA ASP A 52 -12.28 -4.64 4.88
C ASP A 52 -11.29 -3.51 5.20
N THR A 53 -10.49 -3.64 6.27
CA THR A 53 -9.46 -2.63 6.59
C THR A 53 -8.28 -2.71 5.64
N LEU A 54 -7.98 -3.89 5.10
CA LEU A 54 -6.85 -4.13 4.21
C LEU A 54 -7.12 -3.75 2.75
N THR A 55 -8.37 -3.50 2.35
CA THR A 55 -8.75 -3.17 0.96
C THR A 55 -9.22 -1.72 0.80
N LYS A 56 -8.91 -0.84 1.77
CA LYS A 56 -9.40 0.54 1.81
C LYS A 56 -8.76 1.41 0.73
N VAL A 57 -9.53 1.87 -0.24
CA VAL A 57 -9.04 2.63 -1.42
C VAL A 57 -8.24 3.90 -1.05
N SER A 58 -8.62 4.57 0.04
CA SER A 58 -7.96 5.79 0.54
C SER A 58 -6.65 5.56 1.31
N ALA A 59 -6.09 4.35 1.25
CA ALA A 59 -4.84 3.99 1.93
C ALA A 59 -3.63 4.80 1.45
N LYS A 60 -2.62 4.91 2.31
CA LYS A 60 -1.32 5.55 1.99
C LYS A 60 -0.35 4.61 1.32
N VAL A 61 -0.50 3.31 1.56
CA VAL A 61 0.34 2.27 1.00
C VAL A 61 -0.51 1.32 0.18
N ARG A 62 -0.01 0.93 -0.98
CA ARG A 62 -0.64 -0.08 -1.84
C ARG A 62 0.34 -1.19 -2.12
N MET A 63 -0.11 -2.42 -1.95
CA MET A 63 0.62 -3.59 -2.45
C MET A 63 -0.33 -4.39 -3.33
N GLY A 64 0.06 -4.63 -4.58
CA GLY A 64 -0.75 -5.36 -5.55
C GLY A 64 0.09 -6.32 -6.36
N SER A 65 -0.52 -7.37 -6.88
CA SER A 65 0.07 -8.33 -7.81
C SER A 65 -0.77 -8.40 -9.08
N VAL A 66 -0.10 -8.35 -10.24
CA VAL A 66 -0.77 -8.52 -11.54
C VAL A 66 -1.21 -9.96 -11.82
N MET A 67 -0.84 -10.92 -10.97
CA MET A 67 -1.23 -12.33 -11.04
C MET A 67 -1.51 -12.90 -9.65
N PRO A 68 -2.31 -13.99 -9.54
CA PRO A 68 -2.50 -14.69 -8.27
C PRO A 68 -1.17 -15.19 -7.68
N ILE A 69 -1.01 -15.05 -6.36
CA ILE A 69 0.19 -15.50 -5.64
C ILE A 69 -0.07 -16.83 -4.95
N ASP A 70 0.85 -17.77 -5.11
CA ASP A 70 0.84 -19.02 -4.38
C ASP A 70 1.61 -18.92 -3.05
N PHE A 71 0.88 -18.59 -1.98
CA PHE A 71 1.44 -18.51 -0.63
C PHE A 71 1.86 -19.86 -0.03
N PHE A 72 1.39 -20.97 -0.59
CA PHE A 72 1.56 -22.31 -0.01
C PHE A 72 2.47 -23.21 -0.85
N GLY A 73 2.96 -22.74 -1.99
CA GLY A 73 3.81 -23.52 -2.91
C GLY A 73 3.12 -24.77 -3.45
N LEU A 74 1.80 -24.71 -3.66
CA LEU A 74 0.98 -25.80 -4.17
C LEU A 74 1.00 -25.91 -5.70
N LYS A 75 1.42 -24.86 -6.41
CA LYS A 75 1.51 -24.81 -7.87
C LYS A 75 2.94 -25.05 -8.31
N ASP A 76 3.12 -26.00 -9.22
CA ASP A 76 4.33 -26.09 -10.05
C ASP A 76 4.36 -24.88 -10.99
N THR A 77 5.15 -23.87 -10.66
CA THR A 77 5.33 -22.68 -11.49
C THR A 77 6.28 -22.99 -12.65
N SER A 78 5.73 -23.51 -13.75
CA SER A 78 6.50 -23.86 -14.96
C SER A 78 6.91 -22.68 -15.84
N CYS A 79 6.91 -21.45 -15.32
CA CYS A 79 7.25 -20.25 -16.08
C CYS A 79 8.28 -19.41 -15.32
N ASP A 80 9.51 -19.92 -15.27
CA ASP A 80 10.73 -19.18 -14.92
C ASP A 80 11.05 -18.14 -16.01
N GLU A 81 10.25 -17.09 -16.12
CA GLU A 81 10.77 -15.83 -16.63
C GLU A 81 11.39 -15.11 -15.44
N GLY A 82 12.63 -15.47 -15.07
CA GLY A 82 13.35 -15.02 -13.86
C GLY A 82 13.54 -13.50 -13.70
N ASN A 83 12.96 -12.68 -14.57
CA ASN A 83 12.93 -11.23 -14.49
C ASN A 83 11.52 -10.64 -14.21
N PHE A 84 10.46 -11.44 -14.24
CA PHE A 84 9.10 -10.94 -14.01
C PHE A 84 8.87 -10.68 -12.52
N LYS A 85 8.39 -9.46 -12.21
CA LYS A 85 8.16 -9.00 -10.83
C LYS A 85 6.70 -8.57 -10.68
N PRO A 86 5.77 -9.51 -10.44
CA PRO A 86 4.35 -9.22 -10.46
C PRO A 86 3.87 -8.36 -9.29
N ILE A 87 4.57 -8.43 -8.15
CA ILE A 87 4.18 -7.75 -6.92
C ILE A 87 4.78 -6.34 -6.93
N SER A 88 3.96 -5.32 -6.72
CA SER A 88 4.37 -3.92 -6.65
C SER A 88 3.95 -3.29 -5.33
N LEU A 89 4.91 -2.69 -4.62
CA LEU A 89 4.68 -1.92 -3.40
C LEU A 89 4.82 -0.43 -3.72
N LYS A 90 3.78 0.34 -3.39
CA LYS A 90 3.67 1.78 -3.66
C LYS A 90 3.31 2.54 -2.40
N VAL A 91 3.87 3.73 -2.28
CA VAL A 91 3.48 4.70 -1.25
C VAL A 91 2.96 5.96 -1.91
N CYS A 92 2.02 6.60 -1.24
CA CYS A 92 1.58 7.91 -1.62
C CYS A 92 2.53 8.96 -1.04
N GLU A 93 3.14 9.77 -1.91
CA GLU A 93 3.99 10.88 -1.51
C GLU A 93 3.37 12.23 -1.86
N LEU A 94 3.67 13.24 -1.03
CA LEU A 94 3.36 14.64 -1.30
C LEU A 94 4.42 15.21 -2.24
N VAL A 95 3.97 15.96 -3.25
CA VAL A 95 4.84 16.57 -4.25
C VAL A 95 4.48 18.04 -4.41
N SER A 96 5.48 18.91 -4.29
CA SER A 96 5.32 20.33 -4.59
C SER A 96 5.22 20.55 -6.09
N LEU A 97 4.21 21.32 -6.50
CA LEU A 97 3.93 21.65 -7.88
C LEU A 97 4.47 23.02 -8.28
N PRO A 98 4.67 23.29 -9.59
CA PRO A 98 5.19 24.57 -10.07
C PRO A 98 4.33 25.78 -9.70
N ASP A 99 3.04 25.59 -9.48
CA ASP A 99 2.08 26.63 -9.07
C ASP A 99 2.07 26.87 -7.55
N GLY A 100 2.94 26.21 -6.79
CA GLY A 100 3.01 26.31 -5.33
C GLY A 100 2.00 25.43 -4.58
N GLN A 101 1.18 24.64 -5.28
CA GLN A 101 0.27 23.68 -4.65
C GLN A 101 1.00 22.38 -4.27
N THR A 102 0.38 21.58 -3.39
CA THR A 102 0.85 20.24 -3.04
C THR A 102 -0.07 19.19 -3.64
N GLY A 103 0.49 18.32 -4.48
CA GLY A 103 -0.20 17.16 -5.05
C GLY A 103 0.16 15.86 -4.31
N ARG A 104 -0.64 14.82 -4.52
CA ARG A 104 -0.40 13.46 -4.01
C ARG A 104 -0.20 12.50 -5.17
N ARG A 105 0.92 11.77 -5.22
CA ARG A 105 1.15 10.74 -6.24
C ARG A 105 1.57 9.40 -5.67
N TRP A 106 1.25 8.35 -6.41
CA TRP A 106 1.84 7.03 -6.19
C TRP A 106 3.30 7.01 -6.64
N LYS A 107 4.18 6.64 -5.71
CA LYS A 107 5.57 6.28 -5.96
C LYS A 107 5.76 4.80 -5.71
N THR A 108 6.29 4.10 -6.70
CA THR A 108 6.71 2.71 -6.54
C THR A 108 7.97 2.66 -5.68
N LEU A 109 7.90 1.96 -4.56
CA LEU A 109 9.05 1.71 -3.69
C LEU A 109 9.87 0.54 -4.21
N ALA A 110 9.20 -0.57 -4.53
CA ALA A 110 9.83 -1.80 -4.93
C ALA A 110 8.88 -2.67 -5.75
N ASN A 111 9.47 -3.55 -6.56
CA ASN A 111 8.76 -4.66 -7.20
C ASN A 111 9.47 -5.97 -6.83
N PHE A 112 8.70 -7.03 -6.66
CA PHE A 112 9.15 -8.33 -6.18
C PHE A 112 8.72 -9.45 -7.12
N ALA A 113 9.56 -10.48 -7.24
CA ALA A 113 9.14 -11.74 -7.83
C ALA A 113 8.11 -12.43 -6.92
N GLU A 114 7.31 -13.34 -7.47
CA GLU A 114 6.37 -14.14 -6.67
C GLU A 114 7.08 -14.91 -5.55
N SER A 115 8.25 -15.49 -5.84
CA SER A 115 9.10 -16.20 -4.87
C SER A 115 9.55 -15.35 -3.69
N ASP A 116 9.54 -14.02 -3.82
CA ASP A 116 9.97 -13.08 -2.80
C ASP A 116 8.79 -12.54 -1.96
N ILE A 117 7.60 -13.16 -2.02
CA ILE A 117 6.40 -12.67 -1.34
C ILE A 117 6.62 -12.44 0.17
N ALA A 118 7.36 -13.32 0.86
CA ALA A 118 7.67 -13.13 2.27
C ALA A 118 8.49 -11.85 2.51
N VAL A 119 9.48 -11.58 1.67
CA VAL A 119 10.30 -10.35 1.72
C VAL A 119 9.43 -9.13 1.41
N ALA A 120 8.53 -9.22 0.43
CA ALA A 120 7.59 -8.15 0.11
C ALA A 120 6.70 -7.79 1.31
N MET A 121 6.21 -8.80 2.04
CA MET A 121 5.41 -8.61 3.26
C MET A 121 6.23 -8.00 4.39
N GLU A 122 7.47 -8.44 4.61
CA GLU A 122 8.36 -7.84 5.62
C GLU A 122 8.64 -6.36 5.32
N ILE A 123 8.86 -6.00 4.06
CA ILE A 123 9.09 -4.61 3.65
C ILE A 123 7.81 -3.78 3.79
N LEU A 124 6.64 -4.33 3.43
CA LEU A 124 5.36 -3.69 3.67
C LEU A 124 5.20 -3.33 5.16
N LEU A 125 5.43 -4.30 6.04
CA LEU A 125 5.33 -4.11 7.49
C LEU A 125 6.34 -3.09 8.02
N LEU A 126 7.58 -3.12 7.52
CA LEU A 126 8.59 -2.11 7.87
C LEU A 126 8.11 -0.71 7.49
N VAL A 127 7.68 -0.52 6.24
CA VAL A 127 7.20 0.77 5.73
C VAL A 127 6.08 1.32 6.60
N ILE A 128 5.05 0.51 6.88
CA ILE A 128 3.88 0.98 7.64
C ILE A 128 4.14 1.11 9.14
N SER A 129 5.21 0.51 9.66
CA SER A 129 5.66 0.73 11.05
C SER A 129 6.36 2.09 11.24
N GLU A 130 6.86 2.68 10.16
CA GLU A 130 7.56 3.97 10.15
C GLU A 130 6.65 5.13 9.71
N LEU A 131 5.47 4.82 9.17
CA LEU A 131 4.47 5.85 8.87
C LEU A 131 3.92 6.41 10.19
N SER A 132 4.28 7.66 10.49
CA SER A 132 3.69 8.45 11.59
C SER A 132 2.16 8.30 11.59
N GLU A 133 1.59 7.99 12.75
CA GLU A 133 0.15 7.77 12.97
C GLU A 133 -0.75 8.97 12.59
N LEU A 134 -0.20 10.13 12.22
CA LEU A 134 -0.90 11.41 12.37
C LEU A 134 -1.14 12.29 11.14
N ASP A 135 -0.71 11.94 9.92
CA ASP A 135 -0.97 12.82 8.76
C ASP A 135 -2.21 12.41 7.94
N ASP A 136 -3.35 12.93 8.36
CA ASP A 136 -4.57 13.22 7.60
C ASP A 136 -4.98 12.25 6.48
N TYR A 137 -5.79 11.26 6.87
CA TYR A 137 -6.55 10.37 5.99
C TYR A 137 -7.54 11.11 5.07
N SER A 138 -7.74 12.42 5.26
CA SER A 138 -8.79 13.20 4.58
C SER A 138 -8.34 14.02 3.36
N ALA A 139 -7.04 14.17 3.09
CA ALA A 139 -6.55 15.13 2.07
C ALA A 139 -6.48 14.59 0.60
N GLY A 140 -7.44 13.74 0.20
CA GLY A 140 -7.67 13.36 -1.19
C GLY A 140 -6.88 12.14 -1.71
N GLU A 141 -7.30 11.64 -2.87
CA GLU A 141 -6.76 10.43 -3.51
C GLU A 141 -5.41 10.68 -4.20
N CYS A 142 -4.52 9.69 -4.11
CA CYS A 142 -3.22 9.74 -4.78
C CYS A 142 -3.38 9.33 -6.24
N VAL A 143 -2.86 10.15 -7.15
CA VAL A 143 -2.99 9.90 -8.59
C VAL A 143 -1.77 9.15 -9.15
N PRO A 144 -1.90 8.47 -10.30
CA PRO A 144 -0.76 7.95 -11.04
C PRO A 144 0.25 9.07 -11.36
N ALA A 145 1.54 8.78 -11.27
CA ALA A 145 2.61 9.78 -11.43
C ALA A 145 2.51 10.61 -12.73
N GLY A 146 2.03 10.02 -13.83
CA GLY A 146 1.87 10.68 -15.13
C GLY A 146 0.64 11.59 -15.26
N LEU A 147 -0.33 11.51 -14.32
CA LEU A 147 -1.59 12.27 -14.40
C LEU A 147 -1.61 13.52 -13.54
N LEU A 148 -0.58 13.73 -12.72
CA LEU A 148 -0.57 14.83 -11.74
C LEU A 148 -0.52 16.21 -12.42
N ALA A 149 0.03 16.32 -13.63
CA ALA A 149 -0.03 17.55 -14.44
C ALA A 149 -1.42 17.82 -15.04
N GLN A 150 -2.19 16.77 -15.40
CA GLN A 150 -3.48 16.89 -16.10
C GLN A 150 -4.65 17.17 -15.14
N PHE A 151 -4.56 16.66 -13.90
CA PHE A 151 -5.56 16.92 -12.85
C PHE A 151 -5.64 18.40 -12.47
N ASN A 152 -4.53 19.15 -12.57
CA ASN A 152 -4.50 20.57 -12.24
C ASN A 152 -5.04 21.47 -13.36
N ASP A 153 -4.80 21.14 -14.63
CA ASP A 153 -5.43 21.85 -15.74
C ASP A 153 -6.97 21.75 -15.66
N SER A 154 -7.47 20.59 -15.22
CA SER A 154 -8.91 20.35 -15.05
C SER A 154 -9.54 21.19 -13.92
N ARG A 155 -8.81 21.39 -12.81
CA ARG A 155 -9.25 22.25 -11.70
C ARG A 155 -9.17 23.74 -12.04
N SER A 156 -8.13 24.16 -12.77
CA SER A 156 -8.01 25.54 -13.27
C SER A 156 -9.08 25.88 -14.31
N GLN A 157 -9.60 24.90 -15.06
CA GLN A 157 -10.69 25.12 -16.02
C GLN A 157 -12.09 25.16 -15.38
N HIS A 158 -12.29 24.64 -14.16
CA HIS A 158 -13.59 24.70 -13.46
C HIS A 158 -13.77 25.92 -12.54
N PHE A 159 -12.72 26.75 -12.38
CA PHE A 159 -12.83 28.13 -11.86
C PHE A 159 -12.82 29.18 -12.98
N GLY A 160 -13.21 28.79 -14.20
CA GLY A 160 -13.64 29.72 -15.24
C GLY A 160 -15.02 30.25 -14.91
N THR A 161 -15.05 31.36 -14.18
CA THR A 161 -16.23 32.17 -13.86
C THR A 161 -17.22 32.23 -15.02
N LEU A 162 -18.43 31.74 -14.76
CA LEU A 162 -19.64 32.17 -15.43
C LEU A 162 -19.77 33.69 -15.26
N CYS A 163 -19.21 34.46 -16.19
CA CYS A 163 -19.70 35.80 -16.47
C CYS A 163 -20.97 35.64 -17.31
N TYR A 164 -22.11 35.54 -16.62
CA TYR A 164 -23.40 35.82 -17.24
C TYR A 164 -23.46 37.30 -17.64
N ALA A 165 -23.94 37.51 -18.87
CA ALA A 165 -24.47 38.71 -19.53
C ALA A 165 -24.38 40.06 -18.80
#